data_AF-A0A5K0ZQ47-F1
#
_entry.id   AF-A0A5K0ZQ47-F1
#
_cell.length_a   1.000
_cell.length_b   1.000
_cell.length_c   1.000
_cell.angle_alpha   90.00
_cell.angle_beta   90.00
_cell.angle_gamma   90.00
#
_symmetry.space_group_name_H-M   'P 1'
#
loop_
_entity.id
_entity.type
_entity.pdbx_description
1 polymer ?
#
loop_
_entity_poly.entity_id
_entity_poly.type
_entity_poly.pdbx_seq_one_letter_code
_entity_poly.pdbx_strand_id
1 'polypeptide(L)'
;VWGGNPAKFLRKLTEEEIAFISQSATNYCNLAQVHAAENAKTFDEIELEKLLRKKFARRDEEYDSMLGVVREVPPELVLPDSILPDKPAKAAH
;
A
#
# COMPACT_ATOMS: atom_id res chain seq x y z
N VAL A 1 4.24 29.37 -8.99
CA VAL A 1 4.47 29.42 -7.53
C VAL A 1 4.04 30.76 -6.98
N TRP A 2 3.13 30.72 -6.01
CA TRP A 2 2.66 31.87 -5.25
C TRP A 2 3.00 31.64 -3.78
N GLY A 3 3.38 32.69 -3.06
CA GLY A 3 3.73 32.57 -1.65
C GLY A 3 3.80 33.92 -0.95
N GLY A 4 3.93 33.89 0.38
CA GLY A 4 3.93 35.07 1.24
C GLY A 4 2.56 35.44 1.79
N ASN A 5 2.54 36.42 2.70
CA ASN A 5 1.33 37.02 3.26
C ASN A 5 1.40 38.55 3.15
N PRO A 6 0.69 39.19 2.20
CA PRO A 6 -0.22 38.60 1.20
C PRO A 6 0.51 37.82 0.11
N ALA A 7 -0.20 36.91 -0.57
CA ALA A 7 0.37 36.06 -1.60
C ALA A 7 0.85 36.87 -2.82
N LYS A 8 2.11 36.65 -3.22
CA LYS A 8 2.72 37.25 -4.40
C LYS A 8 3.19 36.17 -5.37
N PHE A 9 3.16 36.48 -6.66
CA PHE A 9 3.73 35.63 -7.69
C PHE A 9 5.26 35.62 -7.57
N LEU A 10 5.87 34.43 -7.44
CA LEU A 10 7.32 34.28 -7.27
C LEU A 10 7.99 33.79 -8.56
N ARG A 11 7.44 32.75 -9.19
CA ARG A 11 7.95 32.17 -10.44
C ARG A 11 6.93 31.27 -11.10
N LYS A 12 7.17 30.91 -12.37
CA LYS A 12 6.44 29.84 -13.05
C LYS A 12 6.88 28.46 -12.52
N LEU A 13 6.02 27.46 -12.69
CA LEU A 13 6.34 26.07 -12.38
C LEU A 13 7.23 25.50 -13.50
N THR A 14 8.16 24.62 -13.15
CA THR A 14 8.91 23.83 -14.14
C THR A 14 8.09 22.61 -14.58
N GLU A 15 8.46 22.00 -15.71
CA GLU A 15 7.79 20.79 -16.21
C GLU A 15 7.91 19.62 -15.23
N GLU A 16 9.08 19.46 -14.59
CA GLU A 16 9.33 18.46 -13.56
C GLU A 16 8.41 18.65 -12.35
N GLU A 17 8.17 19.88 -11.91
CA GLU A 17 7.27 20.16 -10.80
C GLU A 17 5.81 19.85 -11.16
N ILE A 18 5.40 20.10 -12.40
CA ILE A 18 4.05 19.78 -12.88
C ILE A 18 3.85 18.25 -12.92
N ALA A 19 4.84 17.52 -13.43
CA ALA A 19 4.85 16.07 -13.43
C ALA A 19 4.83 15.51 -12.00
N PHE A 20 5.65 16.08 -11.11
CA PHE A 20 5.69 15.68 -9.70
C PHE A 20 4.37 15.93 -8.98
N ILE A 21 3.71 17.07 -9.20
CA ILE A 21 2.39 17.36 -8.61
C ILE A 21 1.35 16.32 -9.06
N SER A 22 1.37 15.96 -10.34
CA SER A 22 0.44 14.97 -10.91
C SER A 22 0.69 13.57 -10.34
N GLN A 23 1.95 13.17 -10.27
CA GLN A 23 2.34 11.87 -9.70
C GLN A 23 2.03 11.82 -8.20
N SER A 24 2.44 12.84 -7.44
CA SER A 24 2.22 12.88 -5.99
C SER A 24 0.74 12.91 -5.62
N ALA A 25 -0.13 13.56 -6.41
CA ALA A 25 -1.58 13.46 -6.23
C ALA A 25 -2.05 12.00 -6.31
N THR A 26 -1.62 11.26 -7.34
CA THR A 26 -1.95 9.84 -7.49
C THR A 26 -1.42 9.01 -6.33
N ASN A 27 -0.15 9.20 -5.95
CA ASN A 27 0.46 8.48 -4.84
C ASN A 27 -0.27 8.72 -3.52
N TYR A 28 -0.57 9.97 -3.18
CA TYR A 28 -1.24 10.31 -1.93
C TYR A 28 -2.70 9.87 -1.91
N CYS A 29 -3.41 9.92 -3.05
CA CYS A 29 -4.75 9.35 -3.16
C CYS A 29 -4.73 7.84 -2.90
N ASN A 30 -3.79 7.10 -3.50
CA ASN A 30 -3.66 5.66 -3.28
C ASN A 30 -3.35 5.34 -1.81
N LEU A 31 -2.42 6.07 -1.19
CA LEU A 31 -2.09 5.93 0.22
C LEU A 31 -3.30 6.22 1.12
N ALA A 32 -4.04 7.29 0.83
CA ALA A 32 -5.25 7.64 1.58
C ALA A 32 -6.34 6.56 1.47
N GLN A 33 -6.51 5.94 0.29
CA GLN A 33 -7.46 4.84 0.12
C GLN A 33 -7.08 3.61 0.95
N VAL A 34 -5.79 3.25 1.00
CA VAL A 34 -5.29 2.17 1.86
C VAL A 34 -5.58 2.47 3.33
N HIS A 35 -5.28 3.68 3.79
CA HIS A 35 -5.58 4.08 5.16
C HIS A 35 -7.08 4.10 5.45
N ALA A 36 -7.91 4.53 4.52
CA ALA A 36 -9.36 4.51 4.69
C ALA A 36 -9.87 3.08 4.87
N ALA A 37 -9.38 2.12 4.09
CA ALA A 37 -9.74 0.72 4.22
C ALA A 37 -9.27 0.12 5.55
N GLU A 38 -8.03 0.39 5.97
CA GLU A 38 -7.49 -0.10 7.25
C GLU A 38 -8.25 0.49 8.45
N ASN A 39 -8.51 1.80 8.43
CA ASN A 39 -9.15 2.51 9.53
C ASN A 39 -10.66 2.23 9.65
N ALA A 40 -11.28 1.68 8.60
CA ALA A 40 -12.70 1.32 8.60
C ALA A 40 -12.96 -0.06 9.23
N LYS A 41 -11.92 -0.84 9.54
CA LYS A 41 -12.05 -2.19 10.11
C LYS A 41 -12.72 -2.15 11.49
N THR A 42 -13.60 -3.10 11.71
CA THR A 42 -14.22 -3.37 13.01
C THR A 42 -13.24 -4.04 13.97
N PHE A 43 -13.57 -4.05 15.26
CA PHE A 43 -12.74 -4.70 16.28
C PHE A 43 -12.49 -6.18 15.99
N ASP A 44 -13.53 -6.92 15.57
CA ASP A 44 -13.44 -8.36 15.30
C ASP A 44 -12.53 -8.65 14.11
N GLU A 45 -12.60 -7.83 13.05
CA GLU A 45 -11.72 -7.94 11.88
C GLU A 45 -10.26 -7.67 12.25
N ILE A 46 -10.00 -6.67 13.10
CA ILE A 46 -8.65 -6.35 13.59
C ILE A 46 -8.07 -7.49 14.41
N GLU A 47 -8.84 -8.06 15.35
CA GLU A 47 -8.36 -9.17 16.17
C GLU A 47 -8.16 -10.45 15.35
N LEU A 48 -9.04 -10.74 14.40
CA LEU A 48 -8.85 -11.85 13.45
C LEU A 48 -7.55 -11.68 12.65
N GLU A 49 -7.33 -10.52 12.06
CA GLU A 49 -6.15 -10.22 11.28
C GLU A 49 -4.86 -10.33 12.12
N LYS A 50 -4.88 -9.83 13.35
CA LYS A 50 -3.75 -9.92 14.28
C LYS A 50 -3.42 -11.38 14.62
N LEU A 51 -4.44 -12.21 14.86
CA LEU A 51 -4.26 -13.65 15.09
C LEU A 51 -3.68 -14.35 13.85
N LEU A 52 -4.17 -14.00 12.65
CA LEU A 52 -3.64 -14.50 11.39
C LEU A 52 -2.17 -14.08 11.23
N ARG A 53 -1.85 -12.78 11.31
CA ARG A 53 -0.47 -12.27 11.24
C ARG A 53 0.45 -12.99 12.22
N LYS A 54 0.00 -13.24 13.47
CA LYS A 54 0.77 -13.99 14.46
C LYS A 54 0.96 -15.48 14.09
N LYS A 55 -0.08 -16.13 13.55
CA LYS A 55 -0.02 -17.53 13.09
C LYS A 55 0.95 -17.72 11.93
N PHE A 56 1.00 -16.75 11.01
CA PHE A 56 1.82 -16.82 9.80
C PHE A 56 3.21 -16.17 9.95
N ALA A 57 3.44 -15.32 10.96
CA ALA A 57 4.75 -14.67 11.19
C ALA A 57 5.85 -15.63 11.63
N ARG A 58 5.51 -16.73 12.31
CA ARG A 58 6.46 -17.81 12.65
C ARG A 58 6.36 -18.91 11.59
N ARG A 59 6.98 -18.66 10.44
CA ARG A 59 7.19 -19.67 9.39
C ARG A 59 8.52 -20.36 9.68
N ASP A 60 8.47 -21.61 10.11
CA ASP A 60 9.64 -22.48 10.13
C ASP A 60 9.69 -23.19 8.78
N GLU A 61 10.45 -22.63 7.84
CA GLU A 61 10.52 -23.12 6.46
C GLU A 61 11.09 -24.54 6.38
N GLU A 62 11.98 -24.91 7.30
CA GLU A 62 12.60 -26.24 7.34
C GLU A 62 11.62 -27.29 7.87
N TYR A 63 10.85 -26.94 8.91
CA TYR A 63 9.79 -27.80 9.45
C TYR A 63 8.62 -28.00 8.48
N ASP A 64 8.15 -26.94 7.84
CA ASP A 64 7.06 -27.01 6.85
C ASP A 64 7.49 -27.80 5.58
N SER A 65 8.78 -27.72 5.20
CA SER A 65 9.36 -28.51 4.10
C SER A 65 9.46 -30.00 4.42
N MET A 66 9.91 -30.36 5.64
CA MET A 66 9.93 -31.76 6.09
C MET A 66 8.53 -32.41 6.14
N LEU A 67 7.49 -31.62 6.41
CA LEU A 67 6.10 -32.09 6.42
C LEU A 67 5.40 -31.98 5.05
N GLY A 68 6.04 -31.40 4.04
CA GLY A 68 5.45 -31.19 2.71
C GLY A 68 4.25 -30.23 2.71
N VAL A 69 4.16 -29.33 3.69
CA VAL A 69 3.02 -28.43 3.88
C VAL A 69 3.26 -27.12 3.14
N VAL A 70 2.48 -26.86 2.08
CA VAL A 70 2.41 -25.55 1.44
C VAL A 70 1.34 -24.71 2.14
N ARG A 71 1.76 -23.68 2.89
CA ARG A 71 0.82 -22.71 3.48
C ARG A 71 0.66 -21.51 2.55
N GLU A 72 -0.55 -21.31 2.04
CA GLU A 72 -0.93 -20.09 1.32
C GLU A 72 -1.14 -18.92 2.29
N VAL A 73 -0.83 -17.70 1.85
CA VAL A 73 -1.12 -16.49 2.62
C VAL A 73 -2.63 -16.25 2.54
N PRO A 74 -3.34 -16.15 3.68
CA PRO A 74 -4.76 -15.86 3.68
C PRO A 74 -5.07 -14.58 2.89
N PRO A 75 -6.18 -14.55 2.12
CA PRO A 75 -6.57 -13.39 1.32
C PRO A 75 -6.73 -12.12 2.17
N GLU A 76 -7.03 -12.26 3.46
CA GLU A 76 -7.15 -11.15 4.42
C GLU A 76 -5.80 -10.47 4.73
N LEU A 77 -4.67 -11.12 4.43
CA LEU A 77 -3.32 -10.60 4.63
C LEU A 77 -2.64 -10.15 3.33
N VAL A 78 -3.31 -10.32 2.19
CA VAL A 78 -2.78 -9.88 0.89
C VAL A 78 -2.91 -8.36 0.79
N LEU A 79 -1.76 -7.68 0.67
CA LEU A 79 -1.73 -6.24 0.49
C LEU A 79 -2.34 -5.87 -0.87
N PRO A 80 -3.12 -4.77 -0.94
CA PRO A 80 -3.60 -4.23 -2.20
C PRO A 80 -2.47 -4.02 -3.21
N ASP A 81 -2.73 -4.33 -4.48
CA ASP A 81 -1.76 -4.19 -5.58
C ASP A 81 -1.23 -2.74 -5.71
N SER A 82 -1.93 -1.74 -5.16
CA SER A 82 -1.50 -0.33 -5.11
C SER A 82 -0.31 -0.05 -4.18
N ILE A 83 0.07 -1.01 -3.32
CA ILE A 83 1.19 -0.91 -2.37
C ILE A 83 2.41 -1.71 -2.86
N LEU A 84 2.23 -2.60 -3.84
CA LEU A 84 3.31 -3.45 -4.35
C LEU A 84 4.11 -2.69 -5.42
N PRO A 85 5.39 -2.37 -5.18
CA PRO A 85 6.16 -1.50 -6.06
C PRO A 85 6.49 -2.10 -7.44
N ASP A 86 6.41 -3.43 -7.61
CA ASP A 86 6.91 -4.12 -8.81
C ASP A 86 6.04 -5.33 -9.22
N LYS A 87 4.76 -5.12 -9.57
CA LYS A 87 4.01 -6.15 -10.30
C LYS A 87 3.96 -5.75 -11.77
N PRO A 88 4.52 -6.54 -12.71
CA PRO A 88 4.35 -6.25 -14.12
C PRO A 88 2.85 -6.25 -14.42
N ALA A 89 2.37 -5.16 -15.03
CA ALA A 89 0.99 -5.06 -15.50
C ALA A 89 0.67 -6.34 -16.27
N LYS A 90 -0.32 -7.12 -15.79
CA LYS A 90 -0.78 -8.31 -16.50
C LYS A 90 -1.15 -7.88 -17.91
N ALA A 91 -0.38 -8.35 -18.89
CA ALA A 91 -0.74 -8.24 -20.29
C ALA A 91 -2.11 -8.91 -20.45
N ALA A 92 -3.11 -8.10 -20.80
CA ALA A 92 -4.39 -8.61 -21.23
C ALA A 92 -4.16 -9.33 -22.57
N HIS A 93 -4.26 -10.66 -22.55
CA HIS A 93 -4.43 -11.49 -23.73
C HIS A 93 -5.91 -11.83 -23.90
#